data_AF-A0A418KT20-F1
#
_entry.id   AF-A0A418KT20-F1
#
_cell.length_a   1.000
_cell.length_b   1.000
_cell.length_c   1.000
_cell.angle_alpha   90.00
_cell.angle_beta   90.00
_cell.angle_gamma   90.00
#
_symmetry.space_group_name_H-M   'P 1'
#
loop_
_entity.id
_entity.type
_entity.pdbx_description
1 polymer ?
#
loop_
_entity_poly.entity_id
_entity_poly.type
_entity_poly.pdbx_seq_one_letter_code
_entity_poly.pdbx_strand_id
1 'polypeptide(L)' 'MGEFAALVDGVQVIAAVGDATQALVMYDMATTPFGTIRAADRYVVAGGRITANQLVFDTSRLGA' A
#
# COMPACT_ATOMS: atom_id res chain seq x y z
N MET A 1 -1.15 -4.05 -10.95
CA MET A 1 -0.25 -3.15 -10.19
C MET A 1 0.33 -2.02 -11.04
N GLY A 2 0.92 -2.28 -12.21
CA GLY A 2 1.55 -1.21 -13.02
C GLY A 2 0.62 -0.07 -13.46
N GLU A 3 -0.61 -0.39 -13.86
CA GLU A 3 -1.59 0.62 -14.28
C GLU A 3 -2.12 1.47 -13.11
N PHE A 4 -2.32 0.84 -11.94
CA PHE A 4 -2.72 1.55 -10.72
C PHE A 4 -1.63 2.48 -10.20
N ALA A 5 -0.36 2.09 -10.33
CA ALA A 5 0.78 2.93 -9.92
C ALA A 5 0.87 4.24 -10.72
N ALA A 6 0.40 4.25 -11.97
CA ALA A 6 0.36 5.45 -12.79
C ALA A 6 -0.70 6.47 -12.32
N LEU A 7 -1.64 6.05 -11.47
CA LEU A 7 -2.70 6.90 -10.91
C LEU A 7 -2.33 7.48 -9.54
N VAL A 8 -1.15 7.13 -9.00
CA VAL A 8 -0.69 7.59 -7.68
C VAL A 8 0.25 8.78 -7.86
N ASP A 9 -0.18 9.93 -7.37
CA ASP A 9 0.54 11.20 -7.44
C ASP A 9 1.49 11.42 -6.25
N GLY A 10 1.28 10.67 -5.15
CA GLY A 10 2.11 10.75 -3.96
C GLY A 10 1.72 9.74 -2.89
N VAL A 11 2.65 9.49 -1.95
CA VAL A 11 2.46 8.57 -0.83
C VAL A 11 2.95 9.21 0.47
N GLN A 12 2.15 9.08 1.54
CA GLN A 12 2.52 9.49 2.89
C GLN A 12 2.38 8.31 3.85
N VAL A 13 3.50 7.87 4.43
CA VAL A 13 3.49 6.83 5.47
C VAL A 13 2.90 7.38 6.77
N ILE A 14 1.97 6.64 7.36
CA ILE A 14 1.31 6.96 8.63
C ILE A 14 1.92 6.16 9.76
N ALA A 15 2.15 4.87 9.54
CA ALA A 15 2.73 3.97 10.53
C ALA A 15 3.48 2.84 9.85
N ALA A 16 4.51 2.34 10.51
CA ALA A 16 5.23 1.14 10.12
C ALA A 16 5.57 0.33 11.38
N VAL A 17 5.23 -0.95 11.36
CA VAL A 17 5.58 -1.93 12.41
C VAL A 17 6.12 -3.19 11.75
N GLY A 18 7.01 -3.91 12.40
CA GLY A 18 7.58 -5.11 11.81
C GLY A 18 8.51 -5.86 12.73
N ASP A 19 8.98 -6.99 12.22
CA ASP A 19 9.98 -7.85 12.82
C ASP A 19 11.01 -8.29 11.74
N ALA A 20 11.86 -9.27 12.06
CA ALA A 20 12.92 -9.75 11.16
C ALA A 20 12.41 -10.34 9.83
N THR A 21 11.14 -10.75 9.76
CA THR A 21 10.58 -11.53 8.63
C THR A 21 9.40 -10.85 7.95
N GLN A 22 8.84 -9.80 8.54
CA GLN A 22 7.67 -9.10 7.99
C GLN A 22 7.59 -7.64 8.44
N ALA A 23 6.89 -6.84 7.64
CA ALA A 23 6.53 -5.46 7.96
C ALA A 23 5.07 -5.20 7.58
N LEU A 24 4.40 -4.38 8.37
CA LEU A 24 3.10 -3.80 8.06
C LEU A 24 3.27 -2.28 7.97
N VAL A 25 2.93 -1.70 6.83
CA VAL A 25 3.01 -0.27 6.58
C VAL A 25 1.62 0.26 6.25
N MET A 26 1.17 1.29 6.96
CA MET A 26 -0.04 2.02 6.63
C MET A 26 0.33 3.36 6.00
N TYR A 27 -0.30 3.70 4.88
CA TYR A 27 0.00 4.91 4.13
C TYR A 27 -1.24 5.46 3.42
N ASP A 28 -1.24 6.77 3.21
CA ASP A 28 -2.16 7.45 2.31
C ASP A 28 -1.53 7.58 0.93
N MET A 29 -2.29 7.21 -0.11
CA MET A 29 -1.98 7.49 -1.51
C MET A 29 -2.83 8.66 -1.98
N ALA A 30 -2.21 9.71 -2.50
CA ALA A 30 -2.90 10.68 -3.32
C ALA A 30 -3.10 10.08 -4.71
N THR A 31 -4.35 9.95 -5.15
CA THR A 31 -4.69 9.36 -6.44
C THR A 31 -5.63 10.23 -7.24
N THR A 32 -5.47 10.20 -8.57
CA THR A 32 -6.40 10.83 -9.51
C THR A 32 -7.06 9.72 -10.34
N PRO A 33 -8.41 9.65 -10.45
CA PRO A 33 -9.43 10.59 -9.96
C PRO A 33 -10.02 10.27 -8.56
N PHE A 34 -9.51 9.27 -7.84
CA PHE A 34 -10.19 8.71 -6.66
C PHE A 34 -9.93 9.46 -5.34
N GLY A 35 -9.14 10.53 -5.36
CA GLY A 35 -8.75 11.28 -4.17
C GLY A 35 -7.77 10.49 -3.31
N THR A 36 -7.89 10.60 -1.98
CA THR A 36 -6.98 9.89 -1.07
C THR A 36 -7.49 8.48 -0.78
N ILE A 37 -6.65 7.48 -1.09
CA ILE A 37 -6.88 6.08 -0.71
C ILE A 37 -5.92 5.74 0.43
N ARG A 38 -6.48 5.34 1.57
CA ARG A 38 -5.69 4.79 2.69
C ARG A 38 -5.53 3.29 2.51
N ALA A 39 -4.31 2.82 2.57
CA ALA A 39 -4.00 1.41 2.49
C ALA A 39 -3.13 0.93 3.65
N ALA A 40 -3.28 -0.34 4.00
CA ALA A 40 -2.35 -1.08 4.83
C ALA A 40 -1.76 -2.22 4.00
N ASP A 41 -0.44 -2.34 4.04
CA ASP A 41 0.29 -3.32 3.23
C ASP A 41 1.19 -4.17 4.11
N ARG A 42 1.00 -5.49 4.05
CA ARG A 42 1.84 -6.46 4.75
C ARG A 42 2.85 -7.06 3.78
N TYR A 43 4.12 -6.88 4.09
CA TYR A 43 5.25 -7.48 3.39
C TYR A 43 5.80 -8.67 4.17
N VAL A 44 6.15 -9.74 3.47
CA VAL A 44 7.03 -10.81 3.97
C VAL A 44 8.39 -10.64 3.31
N VAL A 45 9.45 -10.70 4.11
CA VAL A 45 10.84 -10.47 3.66
C VAL A 45 11.69 -11.70 3.96
N ALA A 46 12.40 -12.21 2.95
CA ALA A 46 13.38 -13.26 3.10
C ALA A 46 14.58 -13.02 2.18
N GLY A 47 15.80 -13.22 2.67
CA GLY A 47 17.02 -12.98 1.89
C GLY A 47 17.16 -11.55 1.39
N GLY A 48 16.66 -10.57 2.15
CA GLY A 48 16.67 -9.15 1.76
C GLY A 48 15.70 -8.78 0.64
N ARG A 49 14.76 -9.66 0.27
CA ARG A 49 13.76 -9.43 -0.77
C ARG A 49 12.36 -9.57 -0.21
N ILE A 50 11.43 -8.77 -0.71
CA ILE A 50 9.99 -8.98 -0.50
C ILE A 50 9.60 -10.26 -1.26
N THR A 51 9.08 -11.25 -0.56
CA THR A 51 8.63 -12.54 -1.13
C THR A 51 7.11 -12.67 -1.16
N ALA A 52 6.39 -11.89 -0.36
CA ALA A 52 4.95 -11.75 -0.44
C ALA A 52 4.50 -10.34 -0.06
N ASN A 53 3.36 -9.94 -0.60
CA ASN A 53 2.73 -8.65 -0.39
C ASN A 53 1.21 -8.85 -0.27
N GLN A 54 0.58 -8.20 0.70
CA GLN A 54 -0.87 -8.20 0.85
C GLN A 54 -1.34 -6.78 1.17
N LEU A 55 -1.98 -6.16 0.18
CA LEU A 55 -2.56 -4.84 0.26
C LEU A 55 -4.05 -4.91 0.62
N VAL A 56 -4.47 -4.11 1.60
CA VAL A 56 -5.89 -3.92 1.96
C VAL A 56 -6.20 -2.43 1.95
N PHE A 57 -7.30 -2.06 1.30
CA PHE A 57 -7.85 -0.72 1.31
C PHE A 57 -9.37 -0.78 1.07
N ASP A 58 -10.06 0.31 1.37
CA ASP A 58 -11.50 0.44 1.15
C ASP A 58 -11.79 0.71 -0.34
N THR A 59 -12.47 -0.22 -0.99
CA THR A 59 -12.86 -0.12 -2.41
C THR A 59 -14.19 0.59 -2.63
N SER A 60 -14.94 0.91 -1.58
CA SER A 60 -16.25 1.57 -1.69
C SER A 60 -16.19 2.92 -2.43
N ARG A 61 -15.01 3.53 -2.47
CA ARG A 61 -14.71 4.83 -3.10
C ARG A 61 -14.35 4.74 -4.59
N LEU A 62 -14.06 3.55 -5.12
CA LEU A 62 -13.56 3.39 -6.49
C LEU A 62 -14.65 3.46 -7.58
N GLY A 63 -15.94 3.55 -7.20
CA GLY A 63 -17.06 3.39 -8.13
C GLY A 63 -17.29 1.92 -8.49
N ALA A 64 -18.54 1.57 -8.81
CA ALA A 64 -18.91 0.24 -9.31
C ALA A 64 -18.61 0.12 -10.81
#